data_AF-A0AA43TP79-F1
#
_entry.id   AF-A0AA43TP79-F1
#
_cell.length_a   1.000
_cell.length_b   1.000
_cell.length_c   1.000
_cell.angle_alpha   90.00
_cell.angle_beta   90.00
_cell.angle_gamma   90.00
#
_symmetry.space_group_name_H-M   'P 1'
#
loop_
_entity.id
_entity.type
_entity.pdbx_description
1 polymer ?
#
loop_
_entity_poly.entity_id
_entity_poly.type
_entity_poly.pdbx_seq_one_letter_code
_entity_poly.pdbx_strand_id
1 'polypeptide(L)'
;MSQINGVSSSLNDKKYADLQVISFDGLFHGEAGTLNRLKSACTEDGFFYFDLSTPNRQWLHDLVAQLIDASGRFFSSLPPAEKMLYDTDILGSLKNYG
;
A
#
# COMPACT_ATOMS: atom_id res chain seq x y z
N MET A 1 5.89 -37.72 -19.31
CA MET A 1 5.39 -37.48 -17.94
C MET A 1 6.50 -36.72 -17.23
N SER A 2 6.37 -35.45 -16.87
CA SER A 2 5.30 -34.86 -16.07
C SER A 2 5.04 -33.42 -16.49
N GLN A 3 3.77 -33.09 -16.74
CA GLN A 3 3.31 -31.71 -16.90
C GLN A 3 3.15 -31.10 -15.50
N ILE A 4 3.69 -29.90 -15.29
CA ILE A 4 3.41 -29.09 -14.10
C ILE A 4 2.03 -28.46 -14.32
N ASN A 5 0.97 -29.24 -14.06
CA ASN A 5 -0.39 -28.74 -13.92
C ASN A 5 -0.54 -28.21 -12.49
N GLY A 6 -0.74 -26.90 -12.32
CA GLY A 6 -1.06 -26.38 -10.99
C GLY A 6 -1.12 -24.87 -10.77
N VAL A 7 -0.87 -24.02 -11.77
CA VAL A 7 -1.12 -22.56 -11.61
C VAL A 7 -1.86 -22.04 -12.85
N SER A 8 -3.06 -22.58 -13.07
CA SER A 8 -4.02 -21.99 -13.99
C SER A 8 -5.19 -21.43 -13.16
N SER A 9 -5.41 -20.12 -13.33
CA SER A 9 -6.68 -19.41 -13.12
C SER A 9 -7.29 -19.26 -11.72
N SER A 10 -6.56 -18.79 -10.70
CA SER A 10 -7.21 -18.32 -9.45
C SER A 10 -6.94 -16.87 -9.06
N LEU A 11 -6.39 -16.04 -9.95
CA LEU A 11 -6.19 -14.61 -9.67
C LEU A 11 -7.43 -13.74 -9.91
N ASN A 12 -8.52 -14.29 -10.47
CA ASN A 12 -9.71 -13.51 -10.85
C ASN A 12 -10.88 -13.59 -9.87
N ASP A 13 -10.79 -14.35 -8.77
CA ASP A 13 -11.90 -14.53 -7.82
C ASP A 13 -11.68 -13.86 -6.46
N LYS A 14 -10.67 -12.99 -6.32
CA LYS A 14 -10.67 -12.06 -5.19
C LYS A 14 -11.65 -10.95 -5.53
N LYS A 15 -12.86 -11.04 -4.97
CA LYS A 15 -13.67 -9.85 -4.69
C LYS A 15 -12.78 -8.92 -3.85
N TYR A 16 -12.04 -8.03 -4.50
CA TYR A 16 -11.72 -6.75 -3.89
C TYR A 16 -13.07 -6.24 -3.37
N ALA A 17 -13.13 -5.80 -2.11
CA ALA A 17 -14.33 -5.12 -1.64
C ALA A 17 -14.75 -4.13 -2.72
N ASP A 18 -16.05 -4.02 -3.00
CA ASP A 18 -16.61 -3.20 -4.10
C ASP A 18 -16.47 -1.71 -3.75
N LEU A 19 -15.20 -1.30 -3.56
CA LEU A 19 -14.78 0.00 -3.10
C LEU A 19 -14.57 0.89 -4.30
N GLN A 20 -14.95 2.14 -4.13
CA GLN A 20 -14.78 3.13 -5.18
C GLN A 20 -13.30 3.37 -5.47
N VAL A 21 -12.98 3.47 -6.76
CA VAL A 21 -11.67 3.89 -7.25
C VAL A 21 -11.76 5.36 -7.63
N ILE A 22 -10.93 6.19 -7.01
CA ILE A 22 -10.91 7.64 -7.16
C ILE A 22 -9.68 8.06 -7.96
N SER A 23 -9.87 8.82 -9.04
CA SER A 23 -8.75 9.36 -9.82
C SER A 23 -7.93 10.35 -8.98
N PHE A 24 -6.67 10.03 -8.71
CA PHE A 24 -5.79 10.96 -8.02
C PHE A 24 -5.51 12.21 -8.87
N ASP A 25 -5.35 12.03 -10.18
CA ASP A 25 -5.09 13.14 -11.10
C ASP A 25 -6.30 14.06 -11.23
N GLY A 26 -7.51 13.50 -11.30
CA GLY A 26 -8.74 14.27 -11.29
C GLY A 26 -8.92 15.10 -10.03
N LEU A 27 -8.54 14.56 -8.85
CA LEU A 27 -8.52 15.34 -7.61
C LEU A 27 -7.47 16.45 -7.65
N PHE A 28 -6.26 16.15 -8.12
CA PHE A 28 -5.17 17.12 -8.20
C PHE A 28 -5.53 18.31 -9.09
N HIS A 29 -6.29 18.08 -10.16
CA HIS A 29 -6.78 19.12 -11.06
C HIS A 29 -8.12 19.75 -10.64
N GLY A 30 -8.70 19.33 -9.51
CA GLY A 30 -9.92 19.93 -8.96
C GLY A 30 -11.20 19.55 -9.71
N GLU A 31 -11.25 18.37 -10.33
CA GLU A 31 -12.45 17.90 -11.02
C GLU A 31 -13.61 17.66 -10.03
N ALA A 32 -14.71 18.41 -10.21
CA ALA A 32 -15.85 18.37 -9.30
C ALA A 32 -16.48 16.96 -9.19
N GLY A 33 -16.52 16.20 -10.30
CA GLY A 33 -17.04 14.84 -10.30
C GLY A 33 -16.20 13.89 -9.44
N THR A 34 -14.88 14.03 -9.51
CA THR A 34 -13.94 13.21 -8.74
C THR A 34 -14.00 13.55 -7.25
N LEU A 35 -14.15 14.84 -6.90
CA LEU A 35 -14.36 15.26 -5.51
C LEU A 35 -15.67 14.73 -4.92
N ASN A 36 -16.76 14.74 -5.69
CA ASN A 36 -18.05 14.21 -5.22
C ASN A 36 -18.00 12.69 -4.99
N ARG A 37 -17.30 11.95 -5.86
CA ARG A 37 -17.04 10.52 -5.66
C ARG A 37 -16.23 10.25 -4.41
N LEU A 38 -15.17 11.02 -4.16
CA LEU A 38 -14.39 10.89 -2.93
C LEU A 38 -15.26 11.11 -1.69
N LYS A 39 -16.11 12.15 -1.69
CA LYS A 39 -17.04 12.41 -0.58
C LYS A 39 -18.00 11.25 -0.34
N SER A 40 -18.62 10.72 -1.40
CA SER A 40 -19.51 9.56 -1.32
C SER A 40 -18.78 8.34 -0.76
N ALA A 41 -17.60 8.01 -1.27
CA ALA A 41 -16.80 6.89 -0.78
C ALA A 41 -16.42 7.04 0.70
N CYS A 42 -16.07 8.26 1.14
CA CYS A 42 -15.81 8.53 2.56
C CYS A 42 -17.05 8.32 3.45
N THR A 43 -18.24 8.68 2.97
CA THR A 43 -19.48 8.59 3.75
C THR A 43 -20.14 7.22 3.73
N GLU A 44 -20.05 6.50 2.61
CA GLU A 44 -20.76 5.24 2.36
C GLU A 44 -19.89 4.04 2.72
N ASP A 45 -18.65 4.02 2.23
CA ASP A 45 -17.77 2.85 2.32
C ASP A 45 -16.72 3.00 3.44
N GLY A 46 -16.34 4.23 3.78
CA GLY A 46 -15.24 4.54 4.70
C GLY A 46 -13.84 4.20 4.14
N PHE A 47 -13.78 3.51 3.00
CA PHE A 47 -12.56 3.10 2.31
C PHE A 47 -12.71 3.30 0.80
N PHE A 48 -11.59 3.54 0.13
CA PHE A 48 -11.53 3.71 -1.32
C PHE A 48 -10.10 3.45 -1.80
N TYR A 49 -9.94 3.24 -3.10
CA TYR A 49 -8.63 3.17 -3.75
C TYR A 49 -8.34 4.46 -4.49
N PHE A 50 -7.08 4.90 -4.51
CA PHE A 50 -6.64 5.90 -5.47
C PHE A 50 -6.12 5.23 -6.74
N ASP A 51 -6.62 5.67 -7.88
CA ASP A 51 -6.03 5.37 -9.17
C ASP A 51 -4.81 6.26 -9.39
N LEU A 52 -3.65 5.60 -9.47
CA LEU A 52 -2.33 6.19 -9.70
C LEU A 52 -1.77 5.77 -11.07
N SER A 53 -2.59 5.21 -11.97
CA SER A 53 -2.15 4.67 -13.26
C SER A 53 -1.77 5.75 -14.29
N THR A 54 -1.95 7.03 -13.97
CA THR A 54 -1.56 8.12 -14.87
C THR A 54 -0.03 8.13 -15.10
N PRO A 55 0.45 8.19 -16.36
CA PRO A 55 1.87 8.05 -16.67
C PRO A 55 2.79 9.06 -15.97
N ASN A 56 2.28 10.26 -15.68
CA ASN A 56 3.00 11.30 -14.93
C ASN A 56 3.28 10.94 -13.46
N ARG A 57 2.76 9.80 -12.96
CA ARG A 57 2.93 9.30 -11.58
C ARG A 57 3.70 7.98 -11.51
N GLN A 58 4.34 7.51 -12.58
CA GLN A 58 5.15 6.28 -12.55
C GLN A 58 6.19 6.30 -11.41
N TRP A 59 6.79 7.48 -11.14
CA TRP A 59 7.73 7.67 -10.04
C TRP A 59 7.18 7.26 -8.65
N LEU A 60 5.87 7.37 -8.43
CA LEU A 60 5.24 7.00 -7.17
C LEU A 60 5.19 5.48 -7.01
N HIS A 61 4.91 4.75 -8.10
CA HIS A 61 4.99 3.29 -8.13
C HIS A 61 6.41 2.82 -7.90
N ASP A 62 7.39 3.46 -8.55
CA ASP A 62 8.80 3.15 -8.38
C ASP A 62 9.28 3.41 -6.95
N LEU A 63 8.80 4.49 -6.32
CA LEU A 63 9.09 4.81 -4.92
C LEU A 63 8.47 3.79 -3.97
N VAL A 64 7.21 3.39 -4.19
CA VAL A 64 6.55 2.35 -3.38
C VAL A 64 7.29 1.02 -3.51
N ALA A 65 7.72 0.63 -4.72
CA ALA A 65 8.51 -0.58 -4.93
C ALA A 65 9.85 -0.53 -4.17
N GLN A 66 10.55 0.61 -4.20
CA GLN A 66 11.80 0.81 -3.46
C GLN A 66 11.59 0.73 -1.94
N LEU A 67 10.50 1.31 -1.42
CA LEU A 67 10.17 1.24 0.01
C LEU A 67 9.84 -0.18 0.46
N ILE A 68 9.10 -0.93 -0.37
CA ILE A 68 8.80 -2.34 -0.11
C ILE A 68 10.09 -3.17 -0.11
N ASP A 69 10.99 -2.96 -1.07
CA ASP A 69 12.29 -3.65 -1.10
C ASP A 69 13.14 -3.31 0.14
N ALA A 70 13.25 -2.03 0.49
CA ALA A 70 14.00 -1.60 1.66
C ALA A 70 13.44 -2.20 2.97
N SER A 71 12.12 -2.19 3.12
CA SER A 71 11.43 -2.84 4.23
C SER A 71 11.69 -4.35 4.24
N GLY A 72 11.57 -5.01 3.09
CA GLY A 72 11.88 -6.42 2.91
C GLY A 72 13.29 -6.74 3.38
N ARG A 73 14.29 -5.99 2.91
CA ARG A 73 15.70 -6.15 3.30
C ARG A 73 15.91 -5.98 4.80
N PHE A 74 15.29 -4.98 5.42
CA PHE A 74 15.35 -4.78 6.87
C PHE A 74 14.81 -6.00 7.62
N PHE A 75 13.62 -6.48 7.27
CA PHE A 75 12.98 -7.58 8.01
C PHE A 75 13.57 -8.96 7.70
N SER A 76 14.08 -9.19 6.49
CA SER A 76 14.62 -10.48 6.04
C SER A 76 16.12 -10.66 6.32
N SER A 77 16.89 -9.57 6.31
CA SER A 77 18.36 -9.65 6.33
C SER A 77 18.96 -9.32 7.69
N LEU A 78 18.27 -8.52 8.51
CA LEU A 78 18.75 -8.20 9.84
C LEU A 78 18.37 -9.29 10.85
N PRO A 79 19.31 -9.71 11.71
CA PRO A 79 19.02 -10.58 12.85
C PRO A 79 17.94 -9.98 13.75
N PRO A 80 17.12 -10.82 14.44
CA PRO A 80 16.13 -10.33 15.39
C PRO A 80 16.70 -9.38 16.46
N ALA A 81 17.90 -9.66 16.97
CA ALA A 81 18.56 -8.83 17.97
C ALA A 81 18.85 -7.40 17.49
N GLU A 82 19.21 -7.22 16.22
CA GLU A 82 19.44 -5.90 15.63
C GLU A 82 18.11 -5.17 15.38
N LYS A 83 17.06 -5.89 14.99
CA LYS A 83 15.71 -5.31 14.83
C LYS A 83 15.12 -4.83 16.16
N MET A 84 15.37 -5.55 17.26
CA MET A 84 14.92 -5.17 18.61
C MET A 84 15.47 -3.84 19.09
N LEU A 85 16.60 -3.36 18.55
CA LEU A 85 17.13 -2.03 18.87
C LEU A 85 16.18 -0.90 18.46
N TYR A 86 15.26 -1.18 17.52
CA TYR A 86 14.29 -0.23 16.99
C TYR A 86 12.87 -0.45 17.56
N ASP A 87 12.72 -1.35 18.54
CA ASP A 87 11.46 -1.58 19.21
C ASP A 87 11.05 -0.32 20.00
N THR A 88 9.86 0.18 19.73
CA THR A 88 9.34 1.41 20.33
C THR A 88 9.12 1.30 21.83
N ASP A 89 8.85 0.10 22.36
CA ASP A 89 8.67 -0.12 23.79
C ASP A 89 10.03 -0.05 24.52
N ILE A 90 11.08 -0.59 23.89
CA ILE A 90 12.46 -0.50 24.37
C ILE A 90 12.97 0.95 24.28
N LEU A 91 12.80 1.60 23.13
CA LEU A 91 13.20 3.00 22.92
C LEU A 91 12.41 3.97 23.81
N GLY A 92 11.13 3.69 24.06
CA GLY A 92 10.28 4.46 24.97
C GLY A 92 10.75 4.37 26.42
N SER A 93 11.20 3.20 26.87
CA SER A 93 11.75 3.01 28.21
C SER A 93 13.04 3.80 28.46
N LEU A 94 13.88 3.97 27.42
CA LEU A 94 15.11 4.74 27.49
C LEU A 94 14.88 6.26 27.61
N LYS A 95 13.73 6.77 27.13
CA LYS A 95 13.36 8.20 27.24
C LYS A 95 12.96 8.62 28.66
N ASN A 96 12.60 7.68 29.54
CA ASN A 96 12.15 7.98 30.89
C ASN A 96 13.28 7.99 31.94
N TYR A 97 14.53 7.82 31.52
CA TYR A 97 15.73 7.87 32.38
C TYR A 97 16.72 8.99 31.99
N GLY A 98 16.28 9.96 31.18
CA GLY A 98 17.05 11.15 30.79
C GLY A 98 16.54 12.42 31.45
#